data_AF-A0A375CBD3-F1
#
_entry.id   AF-A0A375CBD3-F1
#
_cell.length_a   1.000
_cell.length_b   1.000
_cell.length_c   1.000
_cell.angle_alpha   90.00
_cell.angle_beta   90.00
_cell.angle_gamma   90.00
#
_symmetry.space_group_name_H-M   'P 1'
#
loop_
_entity.id
_entity.type
_entity.pdbx_description
1 polymer ?
#
loop_
_entity_poly.entity_id
_entity_poly.type
_entity_poly.pdbx_seq_one_letter_code
_entity_poly.pdbx_strand_id
1 'polypeptide(L)'
;MTELETELARLILDELDIAELRLEDINAATPLYGEGFGLDSIDILEIALLVSRKYGVELRSDNPDNKTIFTSLGSLAAYLAQHRTR
;
A
#
# COMPACT_ATOMS: atom_id res chain seq x y z
N MET A 1 9.36 10.96 -1.78
CA MET A 1 9.01 9.54 -1.73
C MET A 1 10.17 8.73 -2.28
N THR A 2 10.35 7.50 -1.81
CA THR A 2 11.30 6.53 -2.39
C THR A 2 10.77 5.99 -3.72
N GLU A 3 11.62 5.30 -4.50
CA GLU A 3 11.18 4.62 -5.73
C GLU A 3 10.08 3.61 -5.44
N LEU A 4 10.21 2.82 -4.37
CA LEU A 4 9.22 1.83 -3.96
C LEU A 4 7.90 2.48 -3.54
N GLU A 5 7.93 3.56 -2.76
CA GLU A 5 6.71 4.31 -2.40
C GLU A 5 5.97 4.84 -3.63
N THR A 6 6.73 5.37 -4.60
CA THR A 6 6.18 5.91 -5.85
C THR A 6 5.55 4.81 -6.70
N GLU A 7 6.22 3.65 -6.78
CA GLU A 7 5.72 2.47 -7.48
C GLU A 7 4.44 1.93 -6.82
N LEU A 8 4.41 1.82 -5.49
CA LEU A 8 3.22 1.40 -4.76
C LEU A 8 2.06 2.38 -4.92
N ALA A 9 2.32 3.68 -4.81
CA ALA A 9 1.27 4.67 -5.00
C ALA A 9 0.65 4.58 -6.40
N ARG A 10 1.47 4.45 -7.45
CA ARG A 10 0.95 4.22 -8.81
C ARG A 10 0.14 2.94 -8.89
N LEU A 11 0.67 1.84 -8.36
CA LEU A 11 -0.02 0.55 -8.39
C LEU A 11 -1.38 0.60 -7.66
N ILE A 12 -1.47 1.32 -6.54
CA ILE A 12 -2.74 1.51 -5.81
C ILE A 12 -3.70 2.37 -6.64
N LEU A 13 -3.23 3.49 -7.19
CA LEU A 13 -4.06 4.37 -8.03
C LEU A 13 -4.57 3.66 -9.28
N ASP A 14 -3.71 2.88 -9.94
CA ASP A 14 -4.03 2.14 -11.17
C ASP A 14 -4.99 0.98 -10.91
N GLU A 15 -4.83 0.23 -9.80
CA GLU A 15 -5.67 -0.93 -9.49
C GLU A 15 -7.06 -0.51 -9.00
N LEU A 16 -7.14 0.54 -8.18
CA LEU A 16 -8.37 0.96 -7.51
C LEU A 16 -9.13 2.06 -8.28
N ASP A 17 -8.65 2.45 -9.46
CA ASP A 17 -9.23 3.48 -10.34
C ASP A 17 -9.58 4.78 -9.58
N ILE A 18 -8.68 5.21 -8.69
CA ILE A 18 -8.89 6.39 -7.83
C ILE A 18 -8.60 7.65 -8.66
N ALA A 19 -9.59 8.08 -9.45
CA ALA A 19 -9.47 9.25 -10.32
C ALA A 19 -9.29 10.59 -9.58
N GLU A 20 -9.56 10.61 -8.28
CA GLU A 20 -9.58 11.81 -7.44
C GLU A 20 -8.21 12.15 -6.84
N LEU A 21 -7.29 11.17 -6.80
CA LEU A 21 -5.96 11.33 -6.24
C LEU A 21 -4.90 11.22 -7.34
N ARG A 22 -3.95 12.15 -7.34
CA ARG A 22 -2.78 12.08 -8.22
C ARG A 22 -1.56 11.68 -7.40
N LEU A 23 -0.59 11.06 -8.06
CA LEU A 23 0.68 10.66 -7.45
C LEU A 23 1.41 11.83 -6.76
N GLU A 24 1.25 13.03 -7.29
CA GLU A 24 1.80 14.28 -6.75
C GLU A 24 1.11 14.76 -5.44
N ASP A 25 -0.12 14.31 -5.20
CA ASP A 25 -0.89 14.62 -3.98
C ASP A 25 -0.62 13.58 -2.87
N ILE A 26 0.12 12.51 -3.18
CA ILE A 26 0.43 11.39 -2.28
C ILE A 26 1.85 11.54 -1.71
N ASN A 27 2.04 11.12 -0.46
CA ASN A 27 3.33 11.06 0.20
C ASN A 27 3.42 9.83 1.12
N ALA A 28 4.60 9.59 1.71
CA ALA A 28 4.83 8.44 2.59
C ALA A 28 3.96 8.44 3.86
N ALA A 29 3.51 9.61 4.32
CA ALA A 29 2.61 9.75 5.45
C ALA A 29 1.13 9.66 5.06
N THR A 30 0.80 9.56 3.76
CA THR A 30 -0.59 9.44 3.30
C THR A 30 -1.22 8.17 3.88
N PRO A 31 -2.32 8.30 4.66
CA PRO A 31 -3.02 7.16 5.21
C PRO A 31 -3.61 6.29 4.11
N LEU A 32 -3.48 4.97 4.24
CA LEU A 32 -4.13 4.05 3.30
C LEU A 32 -5.62 3.95 3.61
N TYR A 33 -5.98 3.85 4.90
CA TYR A 33 -7.37 3.80 5.34
C TYR A 33 -7.97 5.19 5.56
N GLY A 34 -9.24 5.36 5.18
CA GLY A 34 -10.02 6.56 5.53
C GLY A 34 -9.51 7.82 4.82
N GLU A 35 -9.27 8.91 5.57
CA GLU A 35 -8.83 10.19 4.98
C GLU A 35 -7.39 10.12 4.49
N GLY A 36 -7.22 9.92 3.18
CA GLY A 36 -5.95 9.69 2.52
C GLY A 36 -6.21 9.09 1.15
N PHE A 37 -5.90 7.81 0.97
CA PHE A 37 -6.31 7.06 -0.21
C PHE A 37 -7.82 6.77 -0.27
N GLY A 38 -8.56 6.94 0.83
CA GLY A 38 -10.00 6.66 0.84
C GLY A 38 -10.33 5.18 0.92
N LEU A 39 -9.33 4.30 1.14
CA LEU A 39 -9.53 2.86 0.98
C LEU A 39 -10.42 2.30 2.07
N ASP A 40 -11.26 1.36 1.66
CA ASP A 40 -12.04 0.53 2.56
C ASP A 40 -11.35 -0.82 2.84
N SER A 41 -12.03 -1.67 3.61
CA SER A 41 -11.50 -2.99 4.00
C SER A 41 -11.32 -3.95 2.82
N ILE A 42 -12.09 -3.79 1.75
CA ILE A 42 -12.06 -4.63 0.56
C ILE A 42 -10.86 -4.23 -0.29
N ASP A 43 -10.69 -2.93 -0.52
CA ASP A 43 -9.56 -2.38 -1.28
C ASP A 43 -8.22 -2.79 -0.68
N ILE A 44 -8.09 -2.71 0.65
CA ILE A 44 -6.87 -3.11 1.35
C ILE A 44 -6.55 -4.60 1.16
N LEU A 45 -7.58 -5.46 1.14
CA LEU A 45 -7.39 -6.89 0.89
C LEU A 45 -6.89 -7.14 -0.54
N GLU A 46 -7.44 -6.40 -1.51
CA GLU A 46 -7.02 -6.47 -2.90
C GLU A 46 -5.57 -6.02 -3.09
N ILE A 47 -5.19 -4.87 -2.50
CA ILE A 47 -3.81 -4.39 -2.48
C ILE A 47 -2.89 -5.41 -1.80
N ALA A 48 -3.27 -5.98 -0.65
CA ALA A 48 -2.45 -6.98 0.04
C ALA A 48 -2.17 -8.20 -0.86
N LEU A 49 -3.18 -8.69 -1.57
CA LEU A 49 -3.08 -9.80 -2.52
C LEU A 49 -2.20 -9.43 -3.74
N LEU A 50 -2.39 -8.25 -4.31
CA LEU A 50 -1.64 -7.76 -5.47
C LEU A 50 -0.16 -7.62 -5.14
N VAL A 51 0.13 -6.96 -4.02
CA VAL A 51 1.48 -6.75 -3.50
C VAL A 51 2.14 -8.09 -3.15
N SER A 52 1.39 -9.02 -2.57
CA SER A 52 1.89 -10.37 -2.30
C SER A 52 2.33 -11.10 -3.58
N ARG A 53 1.51 -11.04 -4.63
CA ARG A 53 1.84 -11.64 -5.94
C ARG A 53 3.03 -10.95 -6.60
N LYS A 54 3.08 -9.62 -6.57
CA LYS A 54 4.09 -8.81 -7.28
C LYS A 54 5.46 -8.87 -6.60
N TYR A 55 5.51 -8.68 -5.28
CA TYR A 55 6.75 -8.57 -4.51
C TYR A 55 7.13 -9.84 -3.73
N GLY A 56 6.28 -10.87 -3.75
CA GLY A 56 6.53 -12.13 -3.05
C GLY A 56 6.48 -12.00 -1.53
N VAL A 57 5.63 -11.10 -1.01
CA VAL A 57 5.49 -10.83 0.43
C VAL A 57 4.19 -11.43 0.96
N GLU A 58 4.24 -12.14 2.09
CA GLU A 58 3.01 -12.65 2.71
C GLU A 58 2.42 -11.64 3.70
N LEU A 59 1.37 -10.94 3.28
CA LEU A 59 0.55 -10.08 4.13
C LEU A 59 -0.61 -10.92 4.70
N ARG A 60 -0.34 -11.71 5.73
CA ARG A 60 -1.35 -12.56 6.38
C ARG A 60 -2.26 -11.73 7.28
N SER A 61 -3.57 -11.98 7.30
CA SER A 61 -4.55 -11.20 8.07
C SER A 61 -4.33 -11.20 9.59
N ASP A 62 -3.70 -12.24 10.13
CA ASP A 62 -3.34 -12.38 11.55
C ASP A 62 -1.95 -11.84 11.87
N ASN A 63 -1.25 -11.21 10.91
CA ASN A 63 0.02 -10.58 11.18
C ASN A 63 -0.20 -9.42 12.18
N PRO A 64 0.42 -9.45 13.37
CA PRO A 64 0.27 -8.39 14.37
C PRO A 64 0.69 -7.01 13.84
N ASP A 65 1.59 -6.99 12.85
CA ASP A 65 2.09 -5.76 12.24
C ASP A 65 1.13 -5.17 11.22
N ASN A 66 0.05 -5.85 10.83
CA ASN A 66 -0.91 -5.34 9.83
C ASN A 66 -1.43 -3.95 10.16
N LYS A 67 -1.69 -3.67 11.44
CA LYS A 67 -2.13 -2.34 11.87
C LYS A 67 -1.12 -1.26 11.51
N THR A 68 0.17 -1.56 11.65
CA THR A 68 1.28 -0.67 11.32
C THR A 68 1.53 -0.61 9.81
N ILE A 69 1.57 -1.78 9.15
CA ILE A 69 1.82 -1.92 7.72
C ILE A 69 0.78 -1.14 6.91
N PHE A 70 -0.51 -1.29 7.23
CA PHE A 70 -1.60 -0.63 6.52
C PHE A 70 -1.95 0.76 7.08
N THR A 71 -1.10 1.35 7.94
CA THR A 71 -1.35 2.72 8.44
C THR A 71 -1.17 3.75 7.34
N SER A 72 -0.06 3.69 6.60
CA SER A 72 0.29 4.65 5.56
C SER A 72 1.06 3.99 4.43
N LEU A 73 1.15 4.69 3.30
CA LEU A 73 1.94 4.24 2.16
C LEU A 73 3.40 3.96 2.52
N GLY A 74 4.01 4.83 3.33
CA GLY A 74 5.40 4.68 3.78
C GLY A 74 5.59 3.44 4.65
N SER A 75 4.65 3.13 5.55
CA SER A 75 4.72 1.91 6.36
C SER A 75 4.63 0.66 5.50
N LEU A 76 3.72 0.64 4.52
CA LEU A 76 3.59 -0.47 3.58
C LEU A 76 4.87 -0.62 2.73
N ALA A 77 5.38 0.47 2.18
CA ALA A 77 6.62 0.45 1.41
C ALA A 77 7.83 0.01 2.25
N ALA A 78 7.94 0.48 3.50
CA ALA A 78 9.02 0.08 4.40
C ALA A 78 8.97 -1.41 4.73
N TYR A 79 7.77 -1.96 4.95
CA TYR A 79 7.58 -3.39 5.15
C TYR A 79 7.99 -4.19 3.90
N LEU A 80 7.55 -3.75 2.72
CA LEU A 80 7.91 -4.41 1.47
C LEU A 80 9.39 -4.32 1.16
N ALA A 81 10.05 -3.20 1.44
CA ALA A 81 11.50 -3.07 1.26
C ALA A 81 12.29 -4.09 2.08
N GLN A 82 11.79 -4.47 3.26
CA GLN A 82 12.44 -5.41 4.18
C GLN A 82 12.09 -6.87 3.89
N HIS A 83 10.87 -7.14 3.40
CA HIS A 83 10.34 -8.49 3.27
C HIS A 83 10.18 -8.99 1.83
N ARG A 84 10.32 -8.12 0.82
CA ARG A 84 10.25 -8.54 -0.59
C ARG A 84 11.28 -9.62 -0.89
N THR A 85 10.81 -10.68 -1.53
CA THR A 85 11.65 -11.82 -1.96
C THR A 85 11.83 -11.86 -3.47
N ARG A 86 11.18 -10.94 -4.20
CA ARG A 86 11.28 -10.75 -5.65
C ARG A 86 11.62 -9.31 -6.01
#